data_AF-A0A0B8Q3F3-F1
#
_entry.id   AF-A0A0B8Q3F3-F1
#
_cell.length_a   1.000
_cell.length_b   1.000
_cell.length_c   1.000
_cell.angle_alpha   90.00
_cell.angle_beta   90.00
_cell.angle_gamma   90.00
#
_symmetry.space_group_name_H-M   'P 1'
#
loop_
_entity.id
_entity.type
_entity.pdbx_description
1 polymer ?
#
loop_
_entity_poly.entity_id
_entity_poly.type
_entity_poly.pdbx_seq_one_letter_code
_entity_poly.pdbx_strand_id
1 'polypeptide(L)'
;MNNTLDTDDFDISLTWTRNNLNRGIFPTSGNHQRLTTKVTVPGSDAQYFKIQYDARQYFPLNQKQSFALLFRGRLGYGNGYGKTDGNDNLFPFYENFYAGGFTTLRGFGSNSVGPRAVYNDPTGCSGGVGGNNPCYSATDESAGGNATMLGSMELIVPTPFAGDAVRNQIRTSLFVDAASVWDTEFQDVAIDPNLPGSEYYYDYSDPFAFRVSVGAAVQWMSPMGPLVFSLATPIEIYEGDDEEVFTFTIGRTF
;
A
#
# COMPACT_ATOMS: atom_id res chain seq x y z
N MET A 1 -18.42 -27.74 -13.12
CA MET A 1 -17.52 -27.93 -11.95
C MET A 1 -17.64 -26.66 -11.14
N ASN A 2 -18.10 -26.74 -9.89
CA ASN A 2 -18.15 -25.59 -8.99
C ASN A 2 -16.70 -25.24 -8.62
N ASN A 3 -16.12 -24.22 -9.27
CA ASN A 3 -14.81 -23.66 -8.90
C ASN A 3 -14.97 -22.66 -7.76
N THR A 4 -15.52 -23.11 -6.63
CA THR A 4 -15.48 -22.36 -5.38
C THR A 4 -14.29 -22.88 -4.59
N LEU A 5 -13.28 -22.03 -4.41
CA LEU A 5 -12.15 -22.30 -3.52
C LEU A 5 -12.68 -22.04 -2.10
N ASP A 6 -12.91 -23.12 -1.36
CA ASP A 6 -13.34 -23.06 0.04
C ASP A 6 -12.11 -23.38 0.91
N THR A 7 -11.81 -22.53 1.89
CA THR A 7 -10.64 -22.66 2.75
C THR A 7 -11.05 -22.47 4.20
N ASP A 8 -10.80 -23.48 5.03
CA ASP A 8 -11.08 -23.47 6.46
C ASP A 8 -9.80 -23.12 7.23
N ASP A 9 -9.64 -21.82 7.52
CA ASP A 9 -8.48 -21.31 8.26
C ASP A 9 -8.86 -20.85 9.67
N PHE A 10 -8.10 -21.35 10.66
CA PHE A 10 -8.10 -20.81 12.01
C PHE A 10 -6.86 -19.92 12.20
N ASP A 11 -7.04 -18.68 12.65
CA ASP A 11 -5.95 -17.75 12.91
C ASP A 11 -5.96 -17.15 14.32
N ILE A 12 -4.77 -16.77 14.77
CA ILE A 12 -4.52 -16.00 15.98
C ILE A 12 -3.98 -14.65 15.55
N SER A 13 -4.69 -13.60 15.94
CA SER A 13 -4.34 -12.21 15.66
C SER A 13 -4.01 -11.46 16.95
N LEU A 14 -2.80 -10.88 17.02
CA LEU A 14 -2.33 -10.04 18.11
C LEU A 14 -2.11 -8.61 17.59
N THR A 15 -2.65 -7.63 18.29
CA THR A 15 -2.42 -6.21 18.02
C THR A 15 -1.85 -5.52 19.25
N TRP A 16 -0.69 -4.89 19.11
CA TRP A 16 -0.12 -3.99 20.09
C TRP A 16 -0.20 -2.55 19.59
N THR A 17 -0.73 -1.66 20.43
CA THR A 17 -0.86 -0.23 20.10
C THR A 17 -0.25 0.60 21.22
N ARG A 18 0.59 1.57 20.85
CA ARG A 18 1.10 2.61 21.73
C ARG A 18 0.70 3.97 21.18
N ASN A 19 0.03 4.77 22.00
CA ASN A 19 -0.38 6.11 21.64
C ASN A 19 0.08 7.11 22.71
N ASN A 20 0.93 8.04 22.31
CA ASN A 20 1.38 9.18 23.12
C ASN A 20 1.19 10.50 22.36
N LEU A 21 0.19 10.57 21.49
CA LEU A 21 -0.16 11.80 20.77
C LEU A 21 -0.69 12.83 21.76
N ASN A 22 -0.26 14.09 21.60
CA ASN A 22 -0.69 15.16 22.48
C ASN A 22 -2.17 15.56 22.32
N ARG A 23 -2.80 15.23 21.19
CA ARG A 23 -4.20 15.50 20.85
C ARG A 23 -4.76 14.38 19.97
N GLY A 24 -6.06 14.11 20.08
CA GLY A 24 -6.72 13.09 19.25
C GLY A 24 -6.98 13.56 17.81
N ILE A 25 -7.42 14.80 17.64
CA ILE A 25 -7.60 15.45 16.34
C ILE A 25 -6.47 16.43 16.15
N PHE A 26 -5.91 16.46 14.95
CA PHE A 26 -4.77 17.29 14.59
C PHE A 26 -3.62 17.23 15.62
N PRO A 27 -3.00 16.05 15.83
CA PRO A 27 -1.80 15.95 16.67
C PRO A 27 -0.65 16.80 16.12
N THR A 28 0.17 17.34 17.01
CA THR A 28 1.34 18.18 16.67
C THR A 28 2.62 17.70 17.35
N SER A 29 2.52 16.76 18.29
CA SER A 29 3.64 16.17 19.00
C SER A 29 3.28 14.76 19.49
N GLY A 30 4.30 13.94 19.69
CA GLY A 30 4.15 12.58 20.19
C GLY A 30 4.12 11.54 19.07
N ASN A 31 3.75 10.31 19.42
CA ASN A 31 3.79 9.21 18.48
C ASN A 31 2.60 8.26 18.62
N HIS A 32 2.35 7.54 17.53
CA HIS A 32 1.39 6.46 17.47
C HIS A 32 2.05 5.29 16.74
N GLN A 33 2.15 4.15 17.40
CA GLN A 33 2.75 2.94 16.87
C GLN A 33 1.73 1.81 17.00
N ARG A 34 1.62 0.98 15.96
CA ARG A 34 0.76 -0.19 15.93
C ARG A 34 1.50 -1.34 15.29
N LEU A 35 1.63 -2.44 16.01
CA LEU A 35 2.10 -3.72 15.48
C LEU A 35 0.90 -4.67 15.43
N THR A 36 0.63 -5.23 14.25
CA THR A 36 -0.40 -6.24 14.04
C THR A 36 0.28 -7.49 13.52
N THR A 37 0.04 -8.63 14.16
CA THR A 37 0.56 -9.93 13.76
C THR A 37 -0.60 -10.91 13.66
N LYS A 38 -0.70 -11.62 12.54
CA LYS A 38 -1.66 -12.70 12.29
C LYS A 38 -0.86 -13.96 11.99
N VAL A 39 -1.23 -15.08 12.58
CA VAL A 39 -0.64 -16.39 12.28
C VAL A 39 -1.75 -17.42 12.28
N THR A 40 -1.81 -18.21 11.22
CA THR A 40 -2.72 -19.35 11.14
C THR A 40 -2.26 -20.47 12.08
N VAL A 41 -3.15 -21.36 12.50
CA VAL A 41 -2.83 -22.48 13.40
C VAL A 41 -2.51 -23.72 12.56
N PRO A 42 -1.53 -24.57 12.95
CA PRO A 42 -1.32 -25.85 12.28
C PRO A 42 -2.60 -26.69 12.22
N GLY A 43 -2.97 -27.14 11.03
CA GLY A 43 -4.24 -27.80 10.75
C GLY A 43 -5.23 -26.95 9.94
N SER A 44 -4.96 -25.65 9.75
CA SER A 44 -5.61 -24.82 8.73
C SER A 44 -5.21 -25.25 7.32
N ASP A 45 -6.07 -24.99 6.34
CA ASP A 45 -5.81 -25.25 4.91
C ASP A 45 -4.63 -24.41 4.41
N ALA A 46 -4.60 -23.12 4.75
CA ALA A 46 -3.47 -22.23 4.51
C ALA A 46 -2.67 -22.00 5.80
N GLN A 47 -1.37 -22.27 5.74
CA GLN A 47 -0.43 -21.98 6.82
C GLN A 47 0.48 -20.81 6.43
N TYR A 48 0.20 -19.65 6.99
CA TYR A 48 0.94 -18.41 6.77
C TYR A 48 0.94 -17.51 8.02
N PHE A 49 1.87 -16.57 8.04
CA PHE A 49 1.88 -15.45 8.97
C PHE A 49 1.87 -14.12 8.21
N LYS A 50 1.40 -13.07 8.87
CA LYS A 50 1.39 -11.70 8.37
C LYS A 50 1.71 -10.74 9.51
N ILE A 51 2.69 -9.87 9.31
CA ILE A 51 3.13 -8.88 10.29
C ILE A 51 3.09 -7.52 9.63
N GLN A 52 2.50 -6.53 10.31
CA GLN A 52 2.44 -5.15 9.87
C GLN A 52 2.77 -4.22 11.02
N TYR A 53 3.70 -3.30 10.80
CA TYR A 53 4.06 -2.24 11.74
C TYR A 53 3.79 -0.86 11.11
N ASP A 54 2.88 -0.11 11.73
CA ASP A 54 2.58 1.28 11.39
C ASP A 54 3.17 2.22 12.45
N ALA A 55 3.87 3.27 12.02
CA ALA A 55 4.39 4.31 12.90
C ALA A 55 4.02 5.70 12.40
N ARG A 56 3.65 6.58 13.33
CA ARG A 56 3.48 8.02 13.12
C ARG A 56 4.23 8.75 14.21
N GLN A 57 5.02 9.74 13.83
CA GLN A 57 5.80 10.55 14.74
C GLN A 57 5.63 12.02 14.37
N TYR A 58 5.21 12.82 15.35
CA TYR A 58 5.03 14.26 15.20
C TYR A 58 6.12 15.01 15.96
N PHE A 59 6.74 15.99 15.28
CA PHE A 59 7.73 16.89 15.86
C PHE A 59 7.26 18.34 15.68
N PRO A 60 6.88 19.04 16.77
CA PRO A 60 6.54 20.46 16.66
C PRO A 60 7.80 21.27 16.36
N LEU A 61 7.75 22.14 15.36
CA LEU A 61 8.90 22.97 14.95
C LEU A 61 8.94 24.31 15.68
N ASN A 62 7.84 24.71 16.33
CA ASN A 62 7.78 25.94 17.10
C ASN A 62 6.95 25.78 18.38
N GLN A 63 7.15 26.69 19.34
CA GLN A 63 6.45 26.67 20.64
C GLN A 63 4.93 26.78 20.49
N LYS A 64 4.46 27.53 19.48
CA LYS A 64 3.03 27.67 19.16
C LYS A 64 2.43 26.41 18.51
N GLN A 65 3.26 25.42 18.15
CA GLN A 65 2.88 24.19 17.45
C GLN A 65 2.07 24.42 16.17
N SER A 66 2.27 25.56 15.52
CA SER A 66 1.63 25.91 14.25
C SER A 66 2.37 25.32 13.05
N PHE A 67 3.64 24.94 13.25
CA PHE A 67 4.45 24.16 12.33
C PHE A 67 4.81 22.84 12.98
N ALA A 68 4.67 21.73 12.26
CA ALA A 68 5.09 20.42 12.73
C ALA A 68 5.55 19.55 11.57
N LEU A 69 6.56 18.72 11.80
CA LEU A 69 6.89 17.61 10.92
C LEU A 69 6.11 16.37 11.36
N LEU A 70 5.59 15.64 10.38
CA LEU A 70 4.98 14.34 10.54
C LEU A 70 5.76 13.34 9.71
N PHE A 71 6.30 12.32 10.35
CA PHE A 71 6.81 11.14 9.68
C PHE A 71 5.80 10.01 9.83
N ARG A 72 5.44 9.37 8.72
CA ARG A 72 4.62 8.15 8.70
C ARG A 72 5.45 7.03 8.07
N GLY A 73 5.34 5.84 8.61
CA GLY A 73 5.97 4.64 8.07
C GLY A 73 5.05 3.44 8.21
N ARG A 74 5.11 2.55 7.23
CA ARG A 74 4.52 1.22 7.30
C ARG A 74 5.53 0.20 6.79
N LEU A 75 5.70 -0.88 7.54
CA LEU A 75 6.40 -2.07 7.10
C LEU A 75 5.42 -3.24 7.18
N GLY A 76 5.34 -4.03 6.13
CA GLY A 76 4.52 -5.23 6.08
C GLY A 76 5.31 -6.39 5.50
N TYR A 77 5.15 -7.56 6.10
CA TYR A 77 5.73 -8.80 5.59
C TYR A 77 4.86 -9.98 6.00
N GLY A 78 4.61 -10.88 5.06
CA GLY A 78 3.95 -12.15 5.29
C GLY A 78 4.59 -13.23 4.44
N ASN A 79 4.57 -14.46 4.95
CA ASN A 79 4.97 -15.61 4.15
C ASN A 79 4.19 -16.84 4.59
N GLY A 80 4.11 -17.82 3.69
CA GLY A 80 3.65 -19.16 4.02
C GLY A 80 4.66 -19.89 4.90
N TYR A 81 4.19 -20.87 5.67
CA TYR A 81 5.04 -21.73 6.48
C TYR A 81 4.49 -23.14 6.52
N GLY A 82 5.34 -24.11 6.84
CA GLY A 82 4.92 -25.52 6.91
C GLY A 82 4.59 -26.11 5.54
N LYS A 83 4.05 -27.33 5.57
CA LYS A 83 3.73 -28.10 4.37
C LYS A 83 2.36 -28.72 4.48
N THR A 84 1.61 -28.67 3.39
CA THR A 84 0.32 -29.34 3.22
C THR A 84 0.45 -30.29 2.03
N ASP A 85 0.14 -31.58 2.24
CA ASP A 85 0.27 -32.63 1.22
C ASP A 85 1.64 -32.71 0.52
N GLY A 86 2.70 -32.37 1.24
CA GLY A 86 4.08 -32.40 0.74
C GLY A 86 4.52 -31.15 -0.03
N ASN A 87 3.62 -30.19 -0.25
CA ASN A 87 3.93 -28.90 -0.89
C ASN A 87 4.14 -27.82 0.17
N ASP A 88 5.08 -26.91 -0.08
CA ASP A 88 5.28 -25.73 0.77
C ASP A 88 4.06 -24.80 0.66
N ASN A 89 3.59 -24.31 1.80
CA ASN A 89 2.53 -23.32 1.80
C ASN A 89 3.09 -21.97 1.33
N LEU A 90 2.35 -21.31 0.44
CA LEU A 90 2.63 -19.95 -0.01
C LEU A 90 1.78 -18.94 0.76
N PHE A 91 2.21 -17.68 0.73
CA PHE A 91 1.39 -16.60 1.25
C PHE A 91 0.13 -16.44 0.37
N PRO A 92 -1.09 -16.47 0.93
CA PRO A 92 -2.29 -16.36 0.12
C PRO A 92 -2.41 -14.98 -0.54
N PHE A 93 -2.66 -14.95 -1.85
CA PHE A 93 -2.72 -13.70 -2.63
C PHE A 93 -3.78 -12.70 -2.14
N TYR A 94 -4.88 -13.19 -1.56
CA TYR A 94 -5.93 -12.34 -0.98
C TYR A 94 -5.50 -11.65 0.33
N GLU A 95 -4.36 -12.04 0.90
CA GLU A 95 -3.72 -11.38 2.04
C GLU A 95 -2.59 -10.43 1.61
N ASN A 96 -2.38 -10.21 0.30
CA ASN A 96 -1.33 -9.31 -0.20
C ASN A 96 -1.42 -7.89 0.39
N PHE A 97 -0.25 -7.26 0.46
CA PHE A 97 -0.11 -5.84 0.71
C PHE A 97 -0.25 -5.07 -0.60
N TYR A 98 -0.80 -3.85 -0.48
CA TYR A 98 -1.03 -2.94 -1.60
C TYR A 98 -0.60 -1.53 -1.22
N ALA A 99 -0.19 -0.76 -2.23
CA ALA A 99 0.15 0.65 -2.11
C ALA A 99 -0.50 1.45 -3.25
N GLY A 100 -0.64 2.75 -3.04
CA GLY A 100 -1.43 3.63 -3.92
C GLY A 100 -2.75 4.05 -3.28
N GLY A 101 -3.20 5.26 -3.63
CA GLY A 101 -4.37 5.91 -3.05
C GLY A 101 -4.08 6.72 -1.78
N PHE A 102 -5.14 7.33 -1.27
CA PHE A 102 -5.06 8.38 -0.25
C PHE A 102 -4.34 7.99 1.06
N THR A 103 -4.44 6.72 1.50
CA THR A 103 -3.95 6.27 2.81
C THR A 103 -2.49 5.84 2.82
N THR A 104 -1.89 5.56 1.66
CA THR A 104 -0.57 4.92 1.53
C THR A 104 0.36 5.80 0.70
N LEU A 105 0.09 5.95 -0.59
CA LEU A 105 0.90 6.70 -1.55
C LEU A 105 -0.02 7.59 -2.41
N ARG A 106 -0.11 8.88 -2.06
CA ARG A 106 -0.96 9.84 -2.77
C ARG A 106 -0.38 10.13 -4.16
N GLY A 107 -1.23 10.47 -5.13
CA GLY A 107 -0.81 10.69 -6.52
C GLY A 107 -0.88 9.45 -7.39
N PHE A 108 -1.06 8.28 -6.78
CA PHE A 108 -1.22 7.00 -7.46
C PHE A 108 -2.63 6.46 -7.20
N GLY A 109 -3.19 5.74 -8.17
CA GLY A 109 -4.45 5.04 -8.06
C GLY A 109 -4.47 4.06 -6.89
N SER A 110 -5.67 3.76 -6.38
CA SER A 110 -5.82 2.82 -5.26
C SER A 110 -5.26 1.44 -5.63
N ASN A 111 -4.35 0.92 -4.82
CA ASN A 111 -3.72 -0.39 -5.00
C ASN A 111 -2.96 -0.56 -6.34
N SER A 112 -2.54 0.53 -7.00
CA SER A 112 -1.88 0.44 -8.31
C SER A 112 -0.39 0.09 -8.25
N VAL A 113 0.24 0.18 -7.08
CA VAL A 113 1.70 0.00 -6.94
C VAL A 113 2.04 -1.42 -6.48
N GLY A 114 2.96 -2.07 -7.21
CA GLY A 114 3.56 -3.36 -6.86
C GLY A 114 3.68 -4.31 -8.05
N PRO A 115 3.89 -5.61 -7.78
CA PRO A 115 3.89 -6.67 -8.79
C PRO A 115 2.62 -6.65 -9.64
N ARG A 116 2.74 -7.05 -10.91
CA ARG A 116 1.62 -7.12 -11.84
C ARG A 116 1.14 -8.54 -12.05
N ALA A 117 -0.11 -8.68 -12.46
CA ALA A 117 -0.65 -9.96 -12.85
C ALA A 117 0.00 -10.42 -14.17
N VAL A 118 0.50 -11.66 -14.16
CA VAL A 118 0.99 -12.36 -15.35
C VAL A 118 0.08 -13.56 -15.58
N TYR A 119 -0.73 -13.49 -16.62
CA TYR A 119 -1.67 -14.54 -16.95
C TYR A 119 -1.07 -15.51 -17.96
N ASN A 120 -1.42 -16.79 -17.83
CA ASN A 120 -1.25 -17.72 -18.94
C ASN A 120 -2.35 -17.44 -19.97
N ASP A 121 -1.96 -16.92 -21.13
CA ASP A 121 -2.83 -16.65 -22.27
C ASP A 121 -2.44 -17.56 -23.46
N PRO A 122 -3.02 -18.76 -23.55
CA PRO A 122 -2.74 -19.70 -24.65
C PRO A 122 -3.16 -19.18 -26.03
N THR A 123 -3.90 -18.08 -26.11
CA THR A 123 -4.51 -17.54 -27.33
C THR A 123 -3.88 -16.23 -27.82
N GLY A 124 -3.14 -15.50 -26.96
CA GLY A 124 -2.63 -14.15 -27.22
C GLY A 124 -1.26 -14.05 -27.90
N CYS A 125 -0.49 -15.14 -28.00
CA CYS A 125 0.79 -15.12 -28.71
C CYS A 125 0.58 -15.01 -30.24
N SER A 126 1.25 -14.02 -30.85
CA SER A 126 1.15 -13.67 -32.27
C SER A 126 1.39 -14.89 -33.17
N GLY A 127 0.32 -15.45 -33.72
CA GLY A 127 0.35 -16.62 -34.59
C GLY A 127 -0.84 -17.57 -34.43
N GLY A 128 -1.62 -17.49 -33.36
CA GLY A 128 -2.86 -18.28 -33.23
C GLY A 128 -2.67 -19.80 -33.27
N VAL A 129 -1.45 -20.29 -33.04
CA VAL A 129 -1.17 -21.73 -32.93
C VAL A 129 -0.85 -22.01 -31.47
N GLY A 130 -1.86 -22.43 -30.72
CA GLY A 130 -1.69 -23.02 -29.40
C GLY A 130 -0.80 -24.26 -29.51
N GLY A 131 0.47 -24.09 -29.19
CA GLY A 131 1.37 -25.21 -28.90
C GLY A 131 1.17 -25.72 -27.47
N ASN A 132 1.94 -26.73 -27.07
CA ASN A 132 1.96 -27.22 -25.68
C ASN A 132 2.77 -26.33 -24.72
N ASN A 133 3.31 -25.21 -25.20
CA ASN A 133 4.12 -24.31 -24.37
C ASN A 133 3.22 -23.20 -23.81
N PRO A 134 3.28 -22.91 -22.50
CA PRO A 134 2.53 -21.79 -21.93
C PRO A 134 2.98 -20.47 -22.57
N CYS A 135 2.01 -19.63 -22.90
CA CYS A 135 2.23 -18.26 -23.36
C CYS A 135 1.81 -17.35 -22.21
N TYR A 136 2.69 -16.46 -21.77
CA TYR A 136 2.41 -15.54 -20.68
C TYR A 136 2.12 -14.14 -21.22
N SER A 137 1.18 -13.45 -20.60
CA SER A 137 0.82 -12.06 -20.89
C SER A 137 0.83 -11.30 -19.57
N ALA A 138 1.67 -10.28 -19.48
CA ALA A 138 1.68 -9.38 -18.33
C ALA A 138 0.68 -8.25 -18.55
N THR A 139 0.04 -7.80 -17.47
CA THR A 139 -0.97 -6.73 -17.52
C THR A 139 -0.55 -5.54 -16.66
N ASP A 140 -1.28 -4.43 -16.76
CA ASP A 140 -1.19 -3.28 -15.88
C ASP A 140 -1.87 -3.51 -14.52
N GLU A 141 -2.65 -4.60 -14.37
CA GLU A 141 -3.34 -4.95 -13.13
C GLU A 141 -2.35 -5.29 -12.02
N SER A 142 -2.44 -4.60 -10.87
CA SER A 142 -1.62 -4.93 -9.71
C SER A 142 -2.11 -6.20 -9.01
N ALA A 143 -1.19 -7.13 -8.76
CA ALA A 143 -1.43 -8.33 -7.97
C ALA A 143 -1.19 -8.11 -6.46
N GLY A 144 -0.52 -7.01 -6.09
CA GLY A 144 0.03 -6.81 -4.76
C GLY A 144 1.22 -7.72 -4.47
N GLY A 145 1.71 -7.69 -3.23
CA GLY A 145 2.89 -8.47 -2.84
C GLY A 145 2.84 -8.94 -1.39
N ASN A 146 3.70 -9.89 -1.04
CA ASN A 146 3.79 -10.42 0.32
C ASN A 146 4.62 -9.51 1.25
N ALA A 147 5.23 -8.45 0.71
CA ALA A 147 6.01 -7.48 1.46
C ALA A 147 5.75 -6.03 1.00
N THR A 148 5.85 -5.08 1.93
CA THR A 148 5.70 -3.66 1.63
C THR A 148 6.51 -2.75 2.56
N MET A 149 6.96 -1.63 2.02
CA MET A 149 7.60 -0.54 2.75
C MET A 149 7.04 0.80 2.27
N LEU A 150 6.42 1.55 3.19
CA LEU A 150 5.91 2.90 2.94
C LEU A 150 6.61 3.89 3.86
N GLY A 151 6.96 5.05 3.32
CA GLY A 151 7.51 6.19 4.04
C GLY A 151 6.86 7.48 3.59
N SER A 152 6.59 8.39 4.52
CA SER A 152 6.02 9.70 4.19
C SER A 152 6.53 10.75 5.17
N MET A 153 6.94 11.88 4.63
CA MET A 153 7.33 13.06 5.38
C MET A 153 6.37 14.19 5.02
N GLU A 154 5.67 14.73 6.02
CA GLU A 154 4.78 15.88 5.85
C GLU A 154 5.22 17.06 6.70
N LEU A 155 5.26 18.25 6.10
CA LEU A 155 5.37 19.52 6.77
C LEU A 155 3.97 20.11 6.95
N ILE A 156 3.48 20.11 8.19
CA ILE A 156 2.24 20.77 8.58
C ILE A 156 2.52 22.26 8.76
N VAL A 157 1.72 23.09 8.10
CA VAL A 157 1.86 24.55 8.08
C VAL A 157 0.56 25.22 8.53
N PRO A 158 0.62 26.48 8.99
CA PRO A 158 -0.58 27.28 9.18
C PRO A 158 -1.31 27.43 7.85
N THR A 159 -2.60 27.12 7.82
CA THR A 159 -3.41 27.25 6.60
C THR A 159 -3.43 28.71 6.15
N PRO A 160 -2.96 29.01 4.92
CA PRO A 160 -2.96 30.37 4.41
C PRO A 160 -4.40 30.87 4.21
N PHE A 161 -4.63 32.17 4.41
CA PHE A 161 -5.93 32.83 4.22
C PHE A 161 -7.09 32.34 5.11
N ALA A 162 -6.85 31.39 6.03
CA ALA A 162 -7.85 30.96 7.01
C ALA A 162 -7.98 31.98 8.16
N GLY A 163 -9.19 32.51 8.34
CA GLY A 163 -9.53 33.34 9.49
C GLY A 163 -9.41 32.58 10.81
N ASP A 164 -9.22 33.30 11.91
CA ASP A 164 -8.95 32.68 13.23
C ASP A 164 -10.07 31.73 13.69
N ALA A 165 -11.31 31.96 13.27
CA ALA A 165 -12.48 31.13 13.61
C ALA A 165 -12.42 29.69 13.05
N VAL A 166 -11.78 29.48 11.90
CA VAL A 166 -11.71 28.17 11.21
C VAL A 166 -10.33 27.54 11.24
N ARG A 167 -9.31 28.26 11.73
CA ARG A 167 -7.91 27.80 11.75
C ARG A 167 -7.71 26.48 12.50
N ASN A 168 -8.48 26.22 13.56
CA ASN A 168 -8.37 24.97 14.32
C ASN A 168 -9.15 23.79 13.69
N GLN A 169 -9.97 24.06 12.66
CA GLN A 169 -10.75 23.06 11.94
C GLN A 169 -10.06 22.61 10.65
N ILE A 170 -9.08 23.37 10.18
CA ILE A 170 -8.37 23.10 8.94
C ILE A 170 -6.89 22.84 9.24
N ARG A 171 -6.33 21.84 8.58
CA ARG A 171 -4.90 21.53 8.59
C ARG A 171 -4.40 21.45 7.17
N THR A 172 -3.35 22.21 6.87
CA THR A 172 -2.65 22.17 5.59
C THR A 172 -1.29 21.51 5.79
N SER A 173 -0.90 20.63 4.87
CA SER A 173 0.44 20.06 4.83
C SER A 173 0.99 19.99 3.41
N LEU A 174 2.32 20.04 3.32
CA LEU A 174 3.09 19.66 2.14
C LEU A 174 3.75 18.32 2.44
N PHE A 175 3.86 17.42 1.47
CA PHE A 175 4.36 16.08 1.72
C PHE A 175 5.21 15.52 0.58
N VAL A 176 6.02 14.54 0.94
CA VAL A 176 6.67 13.58 0.05
C VAL A 176 6.32 12.19 0.54
N ASP A 177 5.76 11.36 -0.32
CA ASP A 177 5.41 9.97 -0.04
C ASP A 177 6.26 9.05 -0.91
N ALA A 178 6.67 7.90 -0.36
CA ALA A 178 7.41 6.86 -1.05
C ALA A 178 6.87 5.47 -0.65
N ALA A 179 6.77 4.55 -1.60
CA ALA A 179 6.22 3.23 -1.38
C ALA A 179 6.88 2.17 -2.27
N SER A 180 7.07 0.99 -1.71
CA SER A 180 7.45 -0.21 -2.44
C SER A 180 6.58 -1.38 -1.97
N VAL A 181 6.16 -2.21 -2.91
CA VAL A 181 5.44 -3.47 -2.70
C VAL A 181 6.11 -4.48 -3.62
N TRP A 182 6.47 -5.64 -3.10
CA TRP A 182 7.22 -6.65 -3.84
C TRP A 182 6.80 -8.06 -3.38
N ASP A 183 7.17 -9.06 -4.17
CA ASP A 183 6.96 -10.48 -3.88
C ASP A 183 8.31 -11.17 -3.64
N THR A 184 8.55 -11.65 -2.42
CA THR A 184 9.81 -12.30 -2.05
C THR A 184 9.98 -13.70 -2.64
N GLU A 185 8.89 -14.34 -3.08
CA GLU A 185 8.92 -15.67 -3.68
C GLU A 185 8.91 -15.61 -5.21
N PHE A 186 8.91 -14.40 -5.78
CA PHE A 186 8.99 -14.21 -7.22
C PHE A 186 10.32 -14.75 -7.74
N GLN A 187 10.22 -15.65 -8.70
CA GLN A 187 11.37 -16.14 -9.44
C GLN A 187 11.39 -15.43 -10.78
N ASP A 188 12.42 -14.60 -10.99
CA ASP A 188 12.61 -13.97 -12.29
C ASP A 188 12.95 -15.04 -13.32
N VAL A 189 11.93 -15.44 -14.07
CA VAL A 189 12.09 -16.32 -15.22
C VAL A 189 12.39 -15.43 -16.40
N ALA A 190 13.41 -15.77 -17.19
CA ALA A 190 13.66 -15.10 -18.46
C ALA A 190 12.44 -15.29 -19.39
N ILE A 191 11.53 -14.33 -19.40
CA ILE A 191 10.38 -14.34 -20.32
C ILE A 191 10.85 -13.83 -21.69
N ASP A 192 10.24 -14.35 -22.75
CA ASP A 192 10.44 -13.85 -24.11
C ASP A 192 10.23 -12.33 -24.12
N PRO A 193 11.22 -11.51 -24.51
CA PRO A 193 11.07 -10.05 -24.54
C PRO A 193 9.95 -9.58 -25.48
N ASN A 194 9.42 -10.45 -26.33
CA ASN A 194 8.28 -10.20 -27.21
C ASN A 194 6.94 -10.67 -26.60
N LEU A 195 6.88 -11.02 -25.31
CA LEU A 195 5.62 -11.33 -24.65
C LEU A 195 4.66 -10.12 -24.73
N PRO A 196 3.35 -10.34 -24.90
CA PRO A 196 2.38 -9.25 -24.74
C PRO A 196 2.49 -8.63 -23.34
N GLY A 197 2.58 -7.30 -23.28
CA GLY A 197 2.72 -6.56 -22.03
C GLY A 197 4.09 -6.68 -21.38
N SER A 198 5.15 -7.01 -22.14
CA SER A 198 6.52 -7.12 -21.61
C SER A 198 7.01 -5.85 -20.92
N GLU A 199 6.44 -4.69 -21.24
CA GLU A 199 6.68 -3.42 -20.54
C GLU A 199 6.28 -3.44 -19.05
N TYR A 200 5.29 -4.26 -18.67
CA TYR A 200 4.80 -4.38 -17.29
C TYR A 200 5.60 -5.41 -16.48
N TYR A 201 6.41 -6.23 -17.16
CA TYR A 201 7.22 -7.27 -16.55
C TYR A 201 8.60 -6.73 -16.17
N TYR A 202 8.88 -6.73 -14.87
CA TYR A 202 10.17 -6.37 -14.30
C TYR A 202 10.44 -7.26 -13.08
N ASP A 203 11.61 -7.12 -12.46
CA ASP A 203 11.94 -7.88 -11.25
C ASP A 203 11.00 -7.50 -10.09
N TYR A 204 9.95 -8.28 -9.87
CA TYR A 204 8.98 -8.09 -8.80
C TYR A 204 9.53 -8.46 -7.41
N SER A 205 10.75 -8.99 -7.34
CA SER A 205 11.43 -9.29 -6.07
C SER A 205 12.24 -8.12 -5.52
N ASP A 206 12.49 -7.07 -6.32
CA ASP A 206 13.30 -5.93 -5.89
C ASP A 206 12.56 -5.04 -4.87
N PRO A 207 13.01 -4.99 -3.59
CA PRO A 207 12.38 -4.15 -2.58
C PRO A 207 12.65 -2.66 -2.81
N PHE A 208 13.64 -2.29 -3.64
CA PHE A 208 14.06 -0.91 -3.87
C PHE A 208 13.36 -0.24 -5.06
N ALA A 209 12.40 -0.90 -5.70
CA ALA A 209 11.55 -0.34 -6.75
C ALA A 209 10.51 0.67 -6.19
N PHE A 210 11.00 1.74 -5.56
CA PHE A 210 10.19 2.75 -4.90
C PHE A 210 9.47 3.65 -5.89
N ARG A 211 8.16 3.81 -5.69
CA ARG A 211 7.38 4.89 -6.28
C ARG A 211 7.36 6.06 -5.34
N VAL A 212 7.47 7.27 -5.87
CA VAL A 212 7.58 8.49 -5.08
C VAL A 212 6.64 9.56 -5.61
N SER A 213 6.00 10.31 -4.72
CA SER A 213 5.19 11.47 -5.06
C SER A 213 5.44 12.64 -4.13
N VAL A 214 5.13 13.83 -4.61
CA VAL A 214 5.16 15.08 -3.84
C VAL A 214 3.82 15.78 -3.95
N GLY A 215 3.38 16.45 -2.90
CA GLY A 215 2.06 17.08 -2.94
C GLY A 215 1.72 17.97 -1.76
N ALA A 216 0.46 18.41 -1.78
CA ALA A 216 -0.16 19.18 -0.72
C ALA A 216 -1.49 18.54 -0.30
N ALA A 217 -1.80 18.61 0.99
CA ALA A 217 -3.04 18.10 1.54
C ALA A 217 -3.74 19.14 2.40
N VAL A 218 -5.07 19.10 2.39
CA VAL A 218 -5.93 19.88 3.26
C VAL A 218 -6.90 18.94 3.96
N GLN A 219 -6.84 18.92 5.29
CA GLN A 219 -7.79 18.22 6.14
C GLN A 219 -8.73 19.25 6.75
N TRP A 220 -10.03 19.02 6.66
CA TRP A 220 -11.05 19.91 7.21
C TRP A 220 -12.06 19.11 8.03
N MET A 221 -12.13 19.44 9.33
CA MET A 221 -13.22 18.99 10.20
C MET A 221 -14.46 19.83 9.91
N SER A 222 -15.23 19.43 8.92
CA SER A 222 -16.48 20.09 8.53
C SER A 222 -17.63 19.70 9.47
N PRO A 223 -18.74 20.46 9.49
CA PRO A 223 -19.95 20.06 10.22
C PRO A 223 -20.52 18.70 9.80
N MET A 224 -20.25 18.26 8.57
CA MET A 224 -20.73 16.99 8.01
C MET A 224 -19.77 15.82 8.25
N GLY A 225 -18.59 16.08 8.85
CA GLY A 225 -17.57 15.07 9.11
C GLY A 225 -16.18 15.47 8.62
N PRO A 226 -15.17 14.60 8.84
CA PRO A 226 -13.81 14.85 8.40
C PRO A 226 -13.70 14.73 6.87
N LEU A 227 -13.19 15.77 6.25
CA LEU A 227 -12.86 15.81 4.83
C LEU A 227 -11.35 15.85 4.69
N VAL A 228 -10.80 15.10 3.74
CA VAL A 228 -9.41 15.27 3.33
C VAL A 228 -9.30 15.36 1.83
N PHE A 229 -8.57 16.37 1.37
CA PHE A 229 -8.23 16.59 -0.02
C PHE A 229 -6.71 16.48 -0.15
N SER A 230 -6.24 15.86 -1.23
CA SER A 230 -4.84 15.93 -1.60
C SER A 230 -4.65 16.11 -3.09
N LEU A 231 -3.63 16.91 -3.41
CA LEU A 231 -3.12 17.11 -4.76
C LEU A 231 -1.68 16.64 -4.74
N ALA A 232 -1.36 15.58 -5.48
CA ALA A 232 -0.02 15.00 -5.51
C ALA A 232 0.39 14.69 -6.93
N THR A 233 1.66 14.92 -7.23
CA THR A 233 2.28 14.60 -8.52
C THR A 233 3.26 13.46 -8.29
N PRO A 234 3.06 12.30 -8.93
CA PRO A 234 4.07 11.26 -9.02
C PRO A 234 5.37 11.82 -9.62
N ILE A 235 6.51 11.49 -9.02
CA ILE A 235 7.84 11.89 -9.50
C ILE A 235 8.72 10.70 -9.88
N GLU A 236 8.42 9.52 -9.35
CA GLU A 236 9.04 8.25 -9.75
C GLU A 236 7.91 7.24 -9.97
N ILE A 237 7.75 6.77 -11.20
CA ILE A 237 6.68 5.87 -11.67
C ILE A 237 7.28 4.72 -12.48
N TYR A 238 6.57 3.60 -12.52
CA TYR A 238 6.91 2.45 -13.35
C TYR A 238 5.74 2.15 -14.29
N GLU A 239 6.02 1.42 -15.37
CA GLU A 239 5.00 1.03 -16.33
C GLU A 239 3.87 0.23 -15.66
N GLY A 240 2.63 0.56 -16.05
CA GLY A 240 1.40 0.03 -15.45
C GLY A 240 0.98 0.70 -14.13
N ASP A 241 1.74 1.64 -13.56
CA ASP A 241 1.28 2.39 -12.40
C ASP A 241 0.18 3.38 -12.81
N ASP A 242 -1.02 3.24 -12.26
CA ASP A 242 -2.07 4.24 -12.43
C ASP A 242 -1.79 5.51 -11.63
N GLU A 243 -1.92 6.67 -12.27
CA GLU A 243 -1.81 7.98 -11.64
C GLU A 243 -3.17 8.55 -11.21
N GLU A 244 -3.23 9.14 -10.02
CA GLU A 244 -4.41 9.81 -9.47
C GLU A 244 -4.02 11.11 -8.76
N VAL A 245 -3.89 12.18 -9.54
CA VAL A 245 -3.33 13.47 -9.10
C VAL A 245 -4.15 14.15 -8.01
N PHE A 246 -5.49 14.08 -8.11
CA PHE A 246 -6.40 14.65 -7.13
C PHE A 246 -7.23 13.56 -6.46
N THR A 247 -7.13 13.47 -5.14
CA THR A 247 -7.93 12.54 -4.34
C THR A 247 -8.66 13.28 -3.24
N PHE A 248 -9.86 12.81 -2.91
CA PHE A 248 -10.59 13.28 -1.75
C PHE A 248 -11.27 12.12 -1.02
N THR A 249 -11.42 12.28 0.29
CA THR A 249 -12.18 11.33 1.11
C THR A 249 -13.09 12.12 2.02
N ILE A 250 -14.36 11.73 2.01
CA ILE A 250 -15.36 12.16 2.99
C ILE A 250 -15.42 11.06 4.03
N GLY A 251 -15.33 11.43 5.31
CA GLY A 251 -15.30 10.48 6.41
C GLY A 251 -16.36 9.39 6.23
N ARG A 252 -15.94 8.12 6.36
CA ARG A 252 -16.87 6.99 6.43
C ARG A 252 -17.75 7.20 7.67
N THR A 253 -18.96 7.72 7.48
CA THR A 253 -20.03 7.63 8.47
C THR A 253 -20.48 6.18 8.47
N PHE A 254 -20.08 5.46 9.53
CA PHE A 254 -20.52 4.12 9.97
C PHE A 254 -20.97 3.12 8.88
#